data_AF-A0A176QCC2-F1
#
_entry.id   AF-A0A176QCC2-F1
#
_cell.length_a   1.000
_cell.length_b   1.000
_cell.length_c   1.000
_cell.angle_alpha   90.00
_cell.angle_beta   90.00
_cell.angle_gamma   90.00
#
_symmetry.space_group_name_H-M   'P 1'
#
loop_
_entity.id
_entity.type
_entity.pdbx_description
1 polymer ?
#
loop_
_entity_poly.entity_id
_entity_poly.type
_entity_poly.pdbx_seq_one_letter_code
_entity_poly.pdbx_strand_id
1 'polypeptide(L)'
;MGSIGALISDIATDMSTLVRQELELAKAEAKESATRAGKGAGMLAGAGVAAHVMAIFATAFLMFVLAELFDSLIWAALVVTLLWAVAAATLAVLGRNQLKRVRGLPQTTETVKAVPDAISQDEDRA
;
A
#
# COMPACT_ATOMS: atom_id res chain seq x y z
N MET A 1 60.35 10.36 -5.38
CA MET A 1 59.28 10.74 -4.44
C MET A 1 57.99 10.85 -5.24
N GLY A 2 57.18 9.78 -5.29
CA GLY A 2 55.98 9.77 -6.13
C GLY A 2 55.00 8.62 -5.87
N SER A 3 55.30 7.66 -4.98
CA SER A 3 54.44 6.49 -4.79
C SER A 3 53.25 6.73 -3.87
N ILE A 4 53.38 7.55 -2.81
CA ILE A 4 52.29 7.78 -1.83
C ILE A 4 51.11 8.54 -2.46
N GLY A 5 51.39 9.54 -3.31
CA GLY A 5 50.34 10.28 -4.02
C GLY A 5 49.57 9.41 -5.02
N ALA A 6 50.26 8.49 -5.70
CA ALA A 6 49.63 7.51 -6.59
C ALA A 6 48.78 6.50 -5.82
N LEU A 7 49.29 5.96 -4.71
CA LEU A 7 48.57 5.02 -3.83
C LEU A 7 47.27 5.62 -3.26
N ILE A 8 47.31 6.88 -2.82
CA ILE A 8 46.11 7.57 -2.31
C ILE A 8 45.09 7.80 -3.44
N SER A 9 45.56 8.13 -4.65
CA SER A 9 44.71 8.28 -5.83
C SER A 9 44.04 6.96 -6.24
N ASP A 10 44.76 5.85 -6.19
CA ASP A 10 44.24 4.52 -6.52
C ASP A 10 43.18 4.09 -5.51
N ILE A 11 43.43 4.26 -4.20
CA ILE A 11 42.45 3.97 -3.15
C ILE A 11 41.19 4.83 -3.30
N ALA A 12 41.32 6.12 -3.59
CA ALA A 12 40.17 7.00 -3.82
C ALA A 12 39.33 6.54 -5.03
N THR A 13 40.00 6.03 -6.07
CA THR A 13 39.36 5.50 -7.27
C THR A 13 38.63 4.18 -6.97
N ASP A 14 39.22 3.30 -6.19
CA ASP A 14 38.61 2.04 -5.76
C ASP A 14 37.38 2.27 -4.87
N MET A 15 37.48 3.22 -3.92
CA MET A 15 36.34 3.60 -3.08
C MET A 15 35.18 4.18 -3.89
N SER A 16 35.47 5.08 -4.85
CA SER A 16 34.47 5.63 -5.77
C SER A 16 33.81 4.52 -6.59
N THR A 17 34.60 3.54 -7.01
CA THR A 17 34.13 2.37 -7.77
C THR A 17 33.21 1.48 -6.93
N LEU A 18 33.56 1.19 -5.67
CA LEU A 18 32.70 0.43 -4.75
C LEU A 18 31.37 1.13 -4.46
N VAL A 19 31.40 2.44 -4.15
CA VAL A 19 30.18 3.21 -3.89
C VAL A 19 29.24 3.15 -5.10
N ARG A 20 29.79 3.28 -6.32
CA ARG A 20 28.98 3.13 -7.54
C ARG A 20 28.41 1.72 -7.70
N GLN A 21 29.18 0.68 -7.36
CA GLN A 21 28.70 -0.71 -7.41
C GLN A 21 27.58 -0.97 -6.40
N GLU A 22 27.72 -0.51 -5.17
CA GLU A 22 26.67 -0.59 -4.13
C GLU A 22 25.39 0.13 -4.57
N LEU A 23 25.52 1.29 -5.21
CA LEU A 23 24.37 2.01 -5.78
C LEU A 23 23.70 1.24 -6.93
N GLU A 24 24.49 0.67 -7.85
CA GLU A 24 23.94 -0.16 -8.94
C GLU A 24 23.27 -1.43 -8.39
N LEU A 25 23.86 -2.05 -7.35
CA LEU A 25 23.29 -3.22 -6.68
C LEU A 25 21.99 -2.86 -5.95
N ALA A 26 21.98 -1.80 -5.15
CA ALA A 26 20.79 -1.32 -4.45
C ALA A 26 19.68 -0.95 -5.44
N LYS A 27 20.04 -0.35 -6.59
CA LYS A 27 19.09 -0.07 -7.67
C LYS A 27 18.53 -1.34 -8.29
N ALA A 28 19.36 -2.36 -8.49
CA ALA A 28 18.91 -3.66 -9.00
C ALA A 28 17.96 -4.35 -8.00
N GLU A 29 18.30 -4.36 -6.71
CA GLU A 29 17.48 -4.95 -5.66
C GLU A 29 16.16 -4.19 -5.46
N ALA A 30 16.20 -2.86 -5.51
CA ALA A 30 15.00 -2.02 -5.48
C ALA A 30 14.09 -2.29 -6.68
N LYS A 31 14.66 -2.44 -7.89
CA LYS A 31 13.89 -2.78 -9.10
C LYS A 31 13.28 -4.17 -9.01
N GLU A 32 14.02 -5.15 -8.51
CA GLU A 32 13.50 -6.50 -8.29
C GLU A 32 12.37 -6.51 -7.27
N SER A 33 12.58 -5.84 -6.14
CA SER A 33 11.58 -5.67 -5.08
C SER A 33 10.32 -5.00 -5.60
N ALA A 34 10.45 -3.90 -6.35
CA ALA A 34 9.34 -3.21 -6.97
C ALA A 34 8.60 -4.09 -7.99
N THR A 35 9.33 -4.90 -8.76
CA THR A 35 8.73 -5.84 -9.73
C THR A 35 7.93 -6.93 -9.02
N ARG A 36 8.49 -7.53 -7.96
CA ARG A 36 7.82 -8.56 -7.16
C ARG A 36 6.58 -7.99 -6.47
N ALA A 37 6.70 -6.82 -5.83
CA ALA A 37 5.59 -6.12 -5.22
C ALA A 37 4.52 -5.75 -6.25
N GLY A 38 4.91 -5.25 -7.43
CA GLY A 38 4.00 -4.91 -8.52
C GLY A 38 3.24 -6.11 -9.08
N LYS A 39 3.91 -7.26 -9.26
CA LYS A 39 3.25 -8.52 -9.63
C LYS A 39 2.25 -8.96 -8.57
N GLY A 40 2.64 -8.95 -7.30
CA GLY A 40 1.75 -9.29 -6.18
C GLY A 40 0.53 -8.39 -6.11
N ALA A 41 0.73 -7.07 -6.19
CA ALA A 41 -0.35 -6.09 -6.24
C ALA A 41 -1.27 -6.30 -7.45
N GLY A 42 -0.71 -6.60 -8.62
CA GLY A 42 -1.47 -6.92 -9.83
C GLY A 42 -2.31 -8.18 -9.69
N MET A 43 -1.75 -9.25 -9.11
CA MET A 43 -2.49 -10.49 -8.81
C MET A 43 -3.64 -10.24 -7.82
N LEU A 44 -3.40 -9.46 -6.76
CA LEU A 44 -4.45 -9.10 -5.80
C LEU A 44 -5.55 -8.24 -6.41
N ALA A 45 -5.18 -7.27 -7.26
CA ALA A 45 -6.14 -6.46 -8.00
C ALA A 45 -6.98 -7.34 -8.94
N GLY A 46 -6.34 -8.23 -9.70
CA GLY A 46 -7.03 -9.20 -10.56
C GLY A 46 -7.95 -10.14 -9.79
N ALA A 47 -7.51 -10.64 -8.64
CA ALA A 47 -8.33 -11.45 -7.75
C ALA A 47 -9.55 -10.66 -7.22
N GLY A 48 -9.38 -9.38 -6.89
CA GLY A 48 -10.49 -8.51 -6.50
C GLY A 48 -11.54 -8.35 -7.60
N VAL A 49 -11.12 -8.14 -8.85
CA VAL A 49 -12.02 -8.07 -10.01
C VAL A 49 -12.73 -9.41 -10.24
N ALA A 50 -11.98 -10.52 -10.22
CA ALA A 50 -12.54 -11.85 -10.40
C ALA A 50 -13.56 -12.20 -9.29
N ALA A 51 -13.25 -11.87 -8.04
CA ALA A 51 -14.15 -12.05 -6.90
C ALA A 51 -15.41 -11.18 -7.03
N HIS A 52 -15.31 -9.96 -7.56
CA HIS A 52 -16.47 -9.11 -7.81
C HIS A 52 -17.39 -9.70 -8.89
N VAL A 53 -16.84 -10.17 -10.02
CA VAL A 53 -17.61 -10.85 -11.06
C VAL A 53 -18.27 -12.13 -10.52
N MET A 54 -17.51 -12.94 -9.79
CA MET A 54 -18.03 -14.15 -9.13
C MET A 54 -19.18 -13.80 -8.18
N ALA A 55 -19.08 -12.73 -7.40
CA ALA A 55 -20.14 -12.29 -6.50
C ALA A 55 -21.44 -11.93 -7.22
N ILE A 56 -21.37 -11.32 -8.40
CA ILE A 56 -22.54 -11.01 -9.24
C ILE A 56 -23.23 -12.33 -9.67
N PHE A 57 -22.47 -13.27 -10.22
CA PHE A 57 -23.02 -14.56 -10.63
C PHE A 57 -23.55 -15.37 -9.45
N ALA A 58 -22.85 -15.36 -8.31
CA ALA A 58 -23.29 -16.01 -7.08
C ALA A 58 -24.60 -15.40 -6.55
N THR A 59 -24.77 -14.08 -6.67
CA THR A 59 -26.01 -13.38 -6.29
C THR A 59 -27.18 -13.83 -7.17
N ALA A 60 -26.98 -13.88 -8.49
CA ALA A 60 -28.00 -14.34 -9.42
C ALA A 60 -28.36 -15.82 -9.17
N PHE A 61 -27.35 -16.68 -9.02
CA PHE A 61 -27.54 -18.10 -8.69
C PHE A 61 -28.33 -18.28 -7.39
N LEU A 62 -27.94 -17.58 -6.32
CA LEU A 62 -28.61 -17.67 -5.03
C LEU A 62 -30.06 -17.17 -5.10
N MET A 63 -30.33 -16.10 -5.85
CA MET A 63 -31.71 -15.65 -6.06
C MET A 63 -32.55 -16.70 -6.77
N PHE A 64 -32.05 -17.36 -7.82
CA PHE A 64 -32.81 -18.41 -8.51
C PHE A 64 -33.06 -19.63 -7.63
N VAL A 65 -32.05 -20.08 -6.88
CA VAL A 65 -32.19 -21.20 -5.94
C VAL A 65 -33.24 -20.89 -4.86
N LEU A 66 -33.19 -19.68 -4.29
CA LEU A 66 -34.15 -19.27 -3.26
C LEU A 66 -35.55 -19.01 -3.85
N ALA A 67 -35.64 -18.55 -5.10
CA ALA A 67 -36.92 -18.33 -5.76
C ALA A 67 -37.67 -19.65 -5.94
N GLU A 68 -36.97 -20.73 -6.29
CA GLU A 68 -37.53 -22.08 -6.34
C GLU A 68 -37.97 -22.55 -4.95
N LEU A 69 -37.18 -22.28 -3.91
CA LEU A 69 -37.50 -22.69 -2.54
C LEU A 69 -38.71 -21.95 -1.95
N PHE A 70 -38.88 -20.67 -2.27
CA PHE A 70 -39.97 -19.85 -1.77
C PHE A 70 -41.17 -19.76 -2.73
N ASP A 71 -41.09 -20.38 -3.91
CA ASP A 71 -42.03 -20.19 -5.02
C ASP A 71 -42.29 -18.69 -5.31
N SER A 72 -41.25 -17.85 -5.10
CA SER A 72 -41.36 -16.39 -5.18
C SER A 72 -40.01 -15.71 -5.31
N LEU A 73 -39.81 -15.03 -6.44
CA LEU A 73 -38.60 -14.26 -6.69
C LEU A 73 -38.46 -13.04 -5.77
N ILE A 74 -39.56 -12.45 -5.31
CA ILE A 74 -39.54 -11.25 -4.45
C ILE A 74 -38.96 -11.60 -3.07
N TRP A 75 -39.40 -12.71 -2.47
CA TRP A 75 -38.88 -13.15 -1.17
C TRP A 75 -37.42 -13.58 -1.27
N ALA A 76 -37.04 -14.25 -2.36
CA ALA A 76 -35.64 -14.56 -2.65
C ALA A 76 -34.77 -13.30 -2.74
N ALA A 77 -35.21 -12.32 -3.53
CA ALA A 77 -34.50 -11.05 -3.68
C ALA A 77 -34.37 -10.29 -2.35
N LEU A 78 -35.40 -10.32 -1.50
CA LEU A 78 -35.36 -9.69 -0.18
C LEU A 78 -34.29 -10.32 0.72
N VAL A 79 -34.22 -11.65 0.77
CA VAL A 79 -33.20 -12.38 1.55
C VAL A 79 -31.79 -12.08 1.06
N VAL A 80 -31.58 -12.11 -0.25
CA VAL A 80 -30.25 -11.82 -0.85
C VAL A 80 -29.86 -10.36 -0.62
N THR A 81 -30.81 -9.43 -0.68
CA THR A 81 -30.57 -8.01 -0.36
C THR A 81 -30.15 -7.83 1.09
N LEU A 82 -30.83 -8.50 2.03
CA LEU A 82 -30.48 -8.44 3.45
C LEU A 82 -29.08 -9.02 3.72
N LEU A 83 -28.72 -10.12 3.03
CA LEU A 83 -27.38 -10.71 3.08
C LEU A 83 -26.32 -9.69 2.63
N TRP A 84 -26.54 -9.02 1.50
CA TRP A 84 -25.62 -7.98 1.01
C TRP A 84 -25.56 -6.76 1.93
N ALA A 85 -26.67 -6.36 2.55
CA ALA A 85 -26.69 -5.27 3.51
C ALA A 85 -25.81 -5.57 4.73
N VAL A 86 -25.85 -6.81 5.26
CA VAL A 86 -24.98 -7.26 6.36
C VAL A 86 -23.51 -7.29 5.92
N ALA A 87 -23.23 -7.81 4.73
CA ALA A 87 -21.87 -7.82 4.18
C ALA A 87 -21.32 -6.39 4.00
N ALA A 88 -22.13 -5.47 3.47
CA ALA A 88 -21.74 -4.07 3.29
C ALA A 88 -21.50 -3.36 4.63
N ALA A 89 -22.37 -3.58 5.63
CA ALA A 89 -22.21 -3.01 6.96
C ALA A 89 -20.91 -3.48 7.64
N THR A 90 -20.61 -4.78 7.57
CA THR A 90 -19.38 -5.34 8.15
C THR A 90 -18.13 -4.80 7.46
N LEU A 91 -18.10 -4.76 6.12
CA LEU A 91 -16.99 -4.17 5.37
C LEU A 91 -16.80 -2.68 5.66
N ALA A 92 -17.89 -1.91 5.76
CA ALA A 92 -17.82 -0.49 6.09
C ALA A 92 -17.22 -0.25 7.49
N VAL A 93 -17.61 -1.06 8.48
CA VAL A 93 -17.06 -0.97 9.85
C VAL A 93 -15.58 -1.36 9.87
N LEU A 94 -15.22 -2.49 9.26
CA LEU A 94 -13.84 -2.95 9.19
C LEU A 94 -12.95 -1.94 8.45
N GLY A 95 -13.40 -1.44 7.30
CA GLY A 95 -12.68 -0.42 6.52
C GLY A 95 -12.48 0.86 7.32
N ARG A 96 -13.52 1.36 8.00
CA ARG A 96 -13.40 2.52 8.90
C ARG A 96 -12.39 2.28 10.02
N ASN A 97 -12.38 1.09 10.63
CA ASN A 97 -11.45 0.76 11.70
C ASN A 97 -10.00 0.68 11.19
N GLN A 98 -9.78 0.11 10.01
CA GLN A 98 -8.45 0.08 9.39
C GLN A 98 -7.96 1.49 9.04
N LEU A 99 -8.81 2.35 8.47
CA LEU A 99 -8.46 3.75 8.19
C LEU A 99 -8.15 4.56 9.47
N LYS A 100 -8.88 4.31 10.56
CA LYS A 100 -8.59 4.92 11.86
C LYS A 100 -7.22 4.50 12.42
N ARG A 101 -6.82 3.24 12.22
CA ARG A 101 -5.49 2.75 12.63
C ARG A 101 -4.36 3.40 11.83
N VAL A 102 -4.58 3.65 10.53
CA VAL A 102 -3.59 4.33 9.68
C VAL A 102 -3.51 5.84 9.98
N ARG A 103 -4.60 6.49 10.43
CA ARG A 103 -4.59 7.89 10.91
C ARG A 103 -3.89 8.10 12.26
N GLY A 104 -3.31 7.06 12.85
CA GLY A 104 -2.54 7.09 14.09
C GLY A 104 -1.05 7.40 13.96
N LEU A 105 -0.63 8.30 13.06
CA LEU A 105 0.68 8.97 13.14
C LEU A 105 0.52 10.47 13.47
N PRO A 106 -0.02 10.84 14.65
CA PRO A 106 -0.08 12.23 15.09
C PRO A 106 1.29 12.83 15.45
N GLN A 107 2.35 12.02 15.62
CA GLN A 107 3.67 12.52 16.06
C GLN A 107 4.50 13.21 14.96
N THR A 108 4.19 13.01 13.67
CA THR A 108 4.95 13.66 12.60
C THR A 108 4.42 15.05 12.26
N THR A 109 3.15 15.33 12.52
CA THR A 109 2.59 16.68 12.31
C THR A 109 2.95 17.67 13.41
N GLU A 110 3.23 17.22 14.64
CA GLU A 110 3.70 18.09 15.72
C GLU A 110 5.19 18.43 15.54
N THR A 111 6.02 17.46 15.14
CA THR A 111 7.44 17.69 14.88
C THR A 111 7.67 18.62 13.70
N VAL A 112 6.90 18.51 12.60
CA VAL A 112 7.03 19.40 11.44
C VAL A 112 6.51 20.82 11.73
N LYS A 113 5.60 20.99 12.69
CA LYS A 113 5.14 22.32 13.16
C LYS A 113 6.08 22.98 14.17
N ALA A 114 7.00 22.23 14.78
CA ALA A 114 8.01 22.77 15.69
C ALA A 114 9.29 23.27 14.98
N VAL A 115 9.47 22.91 13.70
CA VAL A 115 10.63 23.34 12.91
C VAL A 115 10.63 24.84 12.57
N PRO A 116 9.50 25.51 12.26
CA PRO A 116 9.50 26.94 11.96
C PRO A 116 9.95 27.81 13.15
N ASP A 117 9.53 27.49 14.38
CA ASP A 117 9.83 28.30 15.57
C ASP A 117 11.30 28.27 15.98
N ALA A 118 12.03 27.20 15.60
CA ALA A 118 13.46 27.09 15.87
C ALA A 118 14.33 27.91 14.90
N ILE A 119 13.80 28.25 13.72
CA ILE A 119 14.53 28.98 12.67
C ILE A 119 14.19 30.48 12.74
N SER A 120 12.97 30.84 13.17
CA SER A 120 12.56 32.24 13.35
C SER A 120 13.17 32.92 14.59
N GLN A 121 13.52 32.17 15.65
CA GLN A 121 14.12 32.74 16.86
C GLN A 121 15.59 33.20 16.70
N ASP A 122 16.29 32.72 15.67
CA ASP A 122 17.71 33.09 15.44
C ASP A 122 17.84 34.40 14.64
N GLU A 123 16.85 34.73 13.81
CA GLU A 123 16.81 35.95 12.99
C GLU A 123 16.52 37.21 13.84
N ASP A 124 15.80 37.07 14.95
CA ASP A 124 15.52 38.17 15.91
C ASP A 124 16.70 38.45 16.88
N ARG A 125 17.77 37.64 16.86
CA ARG A 125 18.93 37.74 17.76
C ARG A 125 20.23 38.20 17.10
N ALA A 126 20.22 38.49 15.80
CA ALA A 126 21.33 39.04 15.02
C ALA A 126 21.13 40.54 14.72
#